data_AF-J2SUQ0-F1
#
_entry.id   AF-J2SUQ0-F1
#
_cell.length_a   1.000
_cell.length_b   1.000
_cell.length_c   1.000
_cell.angle_alpha   90.00
_cell.angle_beta   90.00
_cell.angle_gamma   90.00
#
_symmetry.space_group_name_H-M   'P 1'
#
loop_
_entity.id
_entity.type
_entity.pdbx_description
1 polymer ?
#
loop_
_entity_poly.entity_id
_entity_poly.type
_entity_poly.pdbx_seq_one_letter_code
_entity_poly.pdbx_strand_id
1 'polypeptide(L)'
;MKDFLIWQGIEGITGSRDTIREAFSKGLIEEGQGWMSMLADRNRTSHAYNEETAEAILGNIRLQHHALLMALEKVLLARVAQKSMNSLPDSGLPVAAIHAICQVFERYPGLAQAVLYGSRAKDTFRPGSDIDLTLKGELSDQELLNLYGDPDDLLLPYKFDLSLYRQLGNPGLLEHIERVGRVFYGKGQEC
;
A
#
# COMPACT_ATOMS: atom_id res chain seq x y z
N MET A 1 -11.75 -7.83 -1.43
CA MET A 1 -11.06 -8.85 -2.26
C MET A 1 -10.77 -8.34 -3.67
N LYS A 2 -11.79 -7.92 -4.46
CA LYS A 2 -11.57 -7.44 -5.84
C LYS A 2 -10.51 -6.35 -5.92
N ASP A 3 -10.66 -5.28 -5.14
CA ASP A 3 -9.73 -4.15 -5.18
C ASP A 3 -8.31 -4.56 -4.79
N PHE A 4 -8.18 -5.46 -3.81
CA PHE A 4 -6.89 -6.02 -3.42
C PHE A 4 -6.23 -6.81 -4.57
N LEU A 5 -6.98 -7.62 -5.31
CA LEU A 5 -6.45 -8.38 -6.44
C LEU A 5 -6.08 -7.47 -7.61
N ILE A 6 -6.90 -6.46 -7.91
CA ILE A 6 -6.59 -5.44 -8.93
C ILE A 6 -5.33 -4.67 -8.54
N TRP A 7 -5.21 -4.30 -7.27
CA TRP A 7 -4.02 -3.64 -6.73
C TRP A 7 -2.77 -4.53 -6.84
N GLN A 8 -2.90 -5.86 -6.75
CA GLN A 8 -1.81 -6.81 -7.06
C GLN A 8 -1.54 -7.00 -8.57
N GLY A 9 -2.16 -6.19 -9.44
CA GLY A 9 -1.97 -6.25 -10.89
C GLY A 9 -2.82 -7.30 -11.60
N ILE A 10 -3.85 -7.85 -10.96
CA ILE A 10 -4.75 -8.82 -11.59
C ILE A 10 -5.86 -8.07 -12.33
N GLU A 11 -5.78 -8.10 -13.66
CA GLU A 11 -6.76 -7.49 -14.55
C GLU A 11 -7.88 -8.47 -14.93
N GLY A 12 -8.93 -7.95 -15.59
CA GLY A 12 -10.03 -8.78 -16.12
C GLY A 12 -11.07 -9.27 -15.10
N ILE A 13 -11.05 -8.78 -13.86
CA ILE A 13 -12.03 -9.17 -12.84
C ILE A 13 -13.36 -8.42 -13.06
N THR A 14 -14.33 -9.10 -13.67
CA THR A 14 -15.64 -8.49 -13.98
C THR A 14 -16.65 -8.61 -12.85
N GLY A 15 -16.68 -9.76 -12.15
CA GLY A 15 -17.70 -10.04 -11.15
C GLY A 15 -17.23 -10.76 -9.88
N SER A 16 -18.18 -11.00 -8.96
CA SER A 16 -17.90 -11.67 -7.68
C SER A 16 -17.37 -13.10 -7.86
N ARG A 17 -17.83 -13.84 -8.88
CA ARG A 17 -17.35 -15.20 -9.16
C ARG A 17 -15.89 -15.19 -9.59
N ASP A 18 -15.52 -14.29 -10.49
CA ASP A 18 -14.13 -14.13 -10.95
C ASP A 18 -13.24 -13.74 -9.78
N THR A 19 -13.70 -12.79 -8.95
CA THR A 19 -12.99 -12.37 -7.74
C THR A 19 -12.69 -13.55 -6.81
N ILE A 20 -13.67 -14.43 -6.56
CA ILE A 20 -13.49 -15.60 -5.70
C ILE A 20 -12.52 -16.60 -6.33
N ARG A 21 -12.62 -16.85 -7.64
CA ARG A 21 -11.70 -17.75 -8.36
C ARG A 21 -10.26 -17.26 -8.30
N GLU A 22 -10.04 -15.99 -8.58
CA GLU A 22 -8.71 -15.38 -8.51
C GLU A 22 -8.18 -15.35 -7.07
N ALA A 23 -9.01 -14.97 -6.10
CA ALA A 23 -8.64 -15.01 -4.69
C ALA A 23 -8.18 -16.41 -4.25
N PHE A 24 -8.91 -17.45 -4.67
CA PHE A 24 -8.56 -18.84 -4.38
C PHE A 24 -7.26 -19.26 -5.08
N SER A 25 -7.15 -18.98 -6.39
CA SER A 25 -5.96 -19.26 -7.20
C SER A 25 -4.68 -18.64 -6.61
N LYS A 26 -4.80 -17.43 -6.04
CA LYS A 26 -3.69 -16.68 -5.42
C LYS A 26 -3.51 -16.97 -3.91
N GLY A 27 -4.21 -17.98 -3.38
CA GLY A 27 -4.14 -18.34 -1.96
C GLY A 27 -4.52 -17.21 -1.01
N LEU A 28 -5.33 -16.25 -1.46
CA LEU A 28 -5.94 -15.23 -0.59
C LEU A 28 -7.05 -15.85 0.27
N ILE A 29 -7.68 -16.92 -0.23
CA ILE A 29 -8.67 -17.74 0.47
C ILE A 29 -8.36 -19.22 0.21
N GLU A 30 -8.66 -20.08 1.18
CA GLU A 30 -8.35 -21.53 1.10
C GLU A 30 -9.58 -22.38 0.71
N GLU A 31 -10.80 -21.89 0.93
CA GLU A 31 -12.04 -22.68 0.79
C GLU A 31 -12.96 -22.10 -0.30
N GLY A 32 -12.53 -22.14 -1.56
CA GLY A 32 -13.21 -21.49 -2.69
C GLY A 32 -14.69 -21.90 -2.84
N GLN A 33 -15.03 -23.15 -2.55
CA GLN A 33 -16.42 -23.64 -2.63
C GLN A 33 -17.31 -23.01 -1.53
N GLY A 34 -16.78 -22.84 -0.32
CA GLY A 34 -17.50 -22.16 0.76
C GLY A 34 -17.82 -20.71 0.41
N TRP A 35 -16.88 -20.02 -0.23
CA TRP A 35 -17.10 -18.66 -0.75
C TRP A 35 -18.14 -18.61 -1.88
N MET A 36 -18.18 -19.62 -2.75
CA MET A 36 -19.22 -19.73 -3.77
C MET A 36 -20.61 -19.99 -3.16
N SER A 37 -20.69 -20.79 -2.09
CA SER A 37 -21.93 -20.99 -1.33
C SER A 37 -22.38 -19.69 -0.65
N MET A 38 -21.45 -18.93 -0.06
CA MET A 38 -21.74 -17.60 0.51
C MET A 38 -22.27 -16.62 -0.55
N LEU A 39 -21.71 -16.66 -1.76
CA LEU A 39 -22.21 -15.87 -2.89
C LEU A 39 -23.63 -16.30 -3.31
N ALA A 40 -23.93 -17.59 -3.29
CA ALA A 40 -25.27 -18.10 -3.58
C ALA A 40 -26.28 -17.63 -2.52
N ASP A 41 -25.94 -17.72 -1.23
CA ASP A 41 -26.77 -17.24 -0.13
C ASP A 41 -27.02 -15.73 -0.24
N ARG A 42 -25.98 -14.94 -0.55
CA ARG A 42 -26.13 -13.51 -0.83
C ARG A 42 -27.16 -13.24 -1.91
N ASN A 43 -27.12 -13.97 -3.03
CA ASN A 43 -28.09 -13.80 -4.11
C ASN A 43 -29.51 -14.22 -3.72
N ARG A 44 -29.66 -15.13 -2.74
CA ARG A 44 -30.96 -15.57 -2.20
C ARG A 44 -31.55 -14.62 -1.16
N THR A 45 -30.80 -13.64 -0.66
CA THR A 45 -31.31 -12.68 0.35
C THR A 45 -32.53 -11.88 -0.10
N SER A 46 -32.75 -11.72 -1.41
CA SER A 46 -33.99 -11.14 -1.96
C SER A 46 -35.24 -11.97 -1.62
N HIS A 47 -35.06 -13.25 -1.27
CA HIS A 47 -36.11 -14.18 -0.86
C HIS A 47 -36.17 -14.37 0.66
N ALA A 48 -35.52 -13.51 1.46
CA ALA A 48 -35.47 -13.64 2.92
C ALA A 48 -36.83 -13.44 3.64
N TYR A 49 -37.90 -13.10 2.90
CA TYR A 49 -39.27 -13.16 3.42
C TYR A 49 -39.77 -14.61 3.60
N ASN A 50 -39.16 -15.57 2.91
CA ASN A 50 -39.41 -16.99 3.12
C ASN A 50 -38.59 -17.44 4.34
N GLU A 51 -39.29 -17.87 5.40
CA GLU A 51 -38.70 -18.21 6.69
C GLU A 51 -37.66 -19.32 6.58
N GLU A 52 -37.93 -20.40 5.84
CA GLU A 52 -36.98 -21.49 5.58
C GLU A 52 -35.68 -20.99 4.92
N THR A 53 -35.80 -20.08 3.95
CA THR A 53 -34.64 -19.46 3.29
C THR A 53 -33.86 -18.57 4.25
N ALA A 54 -34.56 -17.78 5.08
CA ALA A 54 -33.93 -16.93 6.07
C ALA A 54 -33.18 -17.76 7.13
N GLU A 55 -33.80 -18.82 7.66
CA GLU A 55 -33.20 -19.73 8.63
C GLU A 55 -31.98 -20.45 8.07
N ALA A 56 -32.06 -20.94 6.82
CA ALA A 56 -30.93 -21.57 6.14
C ALA A 56 -29.74 -20.61 5.98
N ILE A 57 -30.00 -19.37 5.55
CA ILE A 57 -28.96 -18.34 5.42
C ILE A 57 -28.35 -18.01 6.79
N LEU A 58 -29.17 -17.84 7.83
CA LEU A 58 -28.69 -17.57 9.19
C LEU A 58 -27.84 -18.72 9.75
N GLY A 59 -28.23 -19.97 9.49
CA GLY A 59 -27.46 -21.15 9.83
C GLY A 59 -26.08 -21.14 9.16
N ASN A 60 -26.04 -20.91 7.84
CA ASN A 60 -24.80 -20.85 7.08
C ASN A 60 -23.90 -19.70 7.52
N ILE A 61 -24.46 -18.54 7.89
CA ILE A 61 -23.70 -17.41 8.43
C ILE A 61 -22.93 -17.83 9.69
N ARG A 62 -23.62 -18.48 10.63
CA ARG A 62 -23.05 -18.88 11.92
C ARG A 62 -22.04 -20.03 11.78
N LEU A 63 -22.35 -21.01 10.93
CA LEU A 63 -21.58 -22.26 10.85
C LEU A 63 -20.41 -22.20 9.86
N GLN A 64 -20.51 -21.38 8.80
CA GLN A 64 -19.53 -21.39 7.71
C GLN A 64 -19.01 -19.99 7.37
N HIS A 65 -19.90 -19.04 7.07
CA HIS A 65 -19.48 -17.75 6.48
C HIS A 65 -18.62 -16.92 7.43
N HIS A 66 -18.95 -16.94 8.74
CA HIS A 66 -18.13 -16.28 9.76
C HIS A 66 -16.69 -16.79 9.78
N ALA A 67 -16.49 -18.12 9.78
CA ALA A 67 -15.15 -18.71 9.79
C ALA A 67 -14.35 -18.34 8.54
N LEU A 68 -14.98 -18.35 7.36
CA LEU A 68 -14.36 -17.95 6.09
C LEU A 68 -13.91 -16.48 6.10
N LEU A 69 -14.73 -15.58 6.65
CA LEU A 69 -14.40 -14.16 6.77
C LEU A 69 -13.25 -13.91 7.74
N MET A 70 -13.25 -14.58 8.90
CA MET A 70 -12.16 -14.51 9.88
C MET A 70 -10.83 -15.03 9.28
N ALA A 71 -10.88 -16.09 8.49
CA ALA A 71 -9.70 -16.61 7.80
C ALA A 71 -9.14 -15.59 6.79
N LEU A 72 -10.02 -14.97 5.98
CA LEU A 72 -9.61 -13.91 5.06
C LEU A 72 -9.02 -12.70 5.79
N GLU A 73 -9.63 -12.26 6.88
CA GLU A 73 -9.10 -11.17 7.70
C GLU A 73 -7.68 -11.49 8.18
N LYS A 74 -7.46 -12.69 8.72
CA LYS A 74 -6.13 -13.12 9.17
C LYS A 74 -5.10 -13.09 8.03
N VAL A 75 -5.46 -13.57 6.84
CA VAL A 75 -4.57 -13.54 5.66
C VAL A 75 -4.26 -12.10 5.23
N LEU A 76 -5.27 -11.23 5.18
CA LEU A 76 -5.10 -9.83 4.82
C LEU A 76 -4.21 -9.10 5.84
N LEU A 77 -4.46 -9.28 7.14
CA LEU A 77 -3.63 -8.71 8.21
C LEU A 77 -2.19 -9.22 8.14
N ALA A 78 -1.99 -10.53 7.91
CA ALA A 78 -0.65 -11.09 7.75
C ALA A 78 0.07 -10.50 6.53
N ARG A 79 -0.62 -10.29 5.40
CA ARG A 79 -0.04 -9.67 4.21
C ARG A 79 0.25 -8.19 4.41
N VAL A 80 -0.59 -7.47 5.15
CA VAL A 80 -0.30 -6.07 5.57
C VAL A 80 0.93 -6.03 6.48
N ALA A 81 1.05 -6.95 7.44
CA ALA A 81 2.20 -7.02 8.34
C ALA A 81 3.49 -7.43 7.62
N GLN A 82 3.44 -8.39 6.70
CA GLN A 82 4.56 -8.77 5.84
C GLN A 82 4.97 -7.62 4.91
N LYS A 83 3.99 -6.88 4.36
CA LYS A 83 4.28 -5.69 3.54
C LYS A 83 4.87 -4.54 4.37
N SER A 84 4.40 -4.36 5.61
CA SER A 84 4.97 -3.40 6.56
C SER A 84 6.39 -3.75 7.01
N MET A 85 6.82 -5.02 6.90
CA MET A 85 8.19 -5.45 7.18
C MET A 85 9.14 -5.25 5.99
N ASN A 86 8.59 -4.99 4.79
CA ASN A 86 9.33 -4.62 3.58
C ASN A 86 9.29 -3.10 3.28
N SER A 87 8.57 -2.31 4.07
CA SER A 87 8.64 -0.83 4.09
C SER A 87 9.77 -0.36 5.01
N LEU A 88 10.45 0.75 4.68
CA LEU A 88 11.65 1.26 5.39
C LEU A 88 11.57 1.04 6.92
N PRO A 89 12.29 0.05 7.48
CA PRO A 89 12.34 -0.11 8.91
C PRO A 89 13.02 1.13 9.49
N ASP A 90 12.31 1.77 10.43
CA ASP A 90 12.80 2.78 11.37
C ASP A 90 12.90 4.25 10.90
N SER A 91 12.16 4.67 9.86
CA SER A 91 12.08 6.10 9.47
C SER A 91 11.31 7.00 10.45
N GLY A 92 10.63 6.41 11.44
CA GLY A 92 9.76 7.14 12.36
C GLY A 92 8.51 7.76 11.74
N LEU A 93 8.16 7.35 10.51
CA LEU A 93 6.97 7.79 9.81
C LEU A 93 5.87 6.74 9.89
N PRO A 94 4.60 7.13 10.12
CA PRO A 94 3.47 6.21 10.00
C PRO A 94 3.43 5.59 8.60
N VAL A 95 3.07 4.31 8.51
CA VAL A 95 2.94 3.60 7.23
C VAL A 95 2.01 4.33 6.25
N ALA A 96 0.91 4.90 6.76
CA ALA A 96 -0.01 5.70 5.95
C ALA A 96 0.67 6.94 5.33
N ALA A 97 1.58 7.61 6.06
CA ALA A 97 2.33 8.74 5.55
C ALA A 97 3.34 8.31 4.48
N ILE A 98 4.05 7.19 4.69
CA ILE A 98 4.98 6.61 3.70
C ILE A 98 4.24 6.31 2.39
N HIS A 99 3.10 5.62 2.48
CA HIS A 99 2.29 5.30 1.30
C HIS A 99 1.78 6.57 0.59
N ALA A 100 1.30 7.58 1.34
CA ALA A 100 0.83 8.83 0.74
C ALA A 100 1.94 9.56 -0.03
N ILE A 101 3.16 9.59 0.53
CA ILE A 101 4.32 10.19 -0.14
C ILE A 101 4.71 9.39 -1.39
N CYS A 102 4.74 8.06 -1.31
CA CYS A 102 5.04 7.24 -2.50
C CYS A 102 3.99 7.41 -3.62
N GLN A 103 2.70 7.53 -3.28
CA GLN A 103 1.64 7.82 -4.26
C GLN A 103 1.83 9.18 -4.95
N VAL A 104 2.40 10.17 -4.27
CA VAL A 104 2.82 11.43 -4.92
C VAL A 104 3.95 11.15 -5.91
N PHE A 105 4.99 10.46 -5.47
CA PHE A 105 6.18 10.16 -6.30
C PHE A 105 5.88 9.29 -7.53
N GLU A 106 4.92 8.37 -7.46
CA GLU A 106 4.48 7.55 -8.59
C GLU A 106 3.89 8.36 -9.74
N ARG A 107 3.36 9.56 -9.48
CA ARG A 107 2.81 10.44 -10.54
C ARG A 107 3.88 11.02 -11.45
N TYR A 108 5.16 10.95 -11.06
CA TYR A 108 6.26 11.58 -11.77
C TYR A 108 7.10 10.54 -12.50
N PRO A 109 6.90 10.36 -13.83
CA PRO A 109 7.63 9.37 -14.59
C PRO A 109 9.14 9.65 -14.65
N GLY A 110 9.57 10.92 -14.52
CA GLY A 110 10.98 11.27 -14.46
C GLY A 110 11.69 10.87 -13.15
N LEU A 111 10.94 10.59 -12.07
CA LEU A 111 11.52 10.19 -10.79
C LEU A 111 11.85 8.70 -10.80
N ALA A 112 13.14 8.37 -10.76
CA ALA A 112 13.61 6.99 -10.69
C ALA A 112 13.72 6.49 -9.25
N GLN A 113 14.15 7.34 -8.33
CA GLN A 113 14.36 6.98 -6.93
C GLN A 113 14.31 8.21 -6.03
N ALA A 114 13.76 8.08 -4.81
CA ALA A 114 13.93 9.04 -3.73
C ALA A 114 14.68 8.36 -2.57
N VAL A 115 15.71 9.01 -2.05
CA VAL A 115 16.55 8.49 -0.96
C VAL A 115 16.33 9.33 0.28
N LEU A 116 15.83 8.72 1.36
CA LEU A 116 15.72 9.33 2.67
C LEU A 116 17.12 9.43 3.29
N TYR A 117 17.47 10.61 3.77
CA TYR A 117 18.72 10.83 4.50
C TYR A 117 18.43 11.57 5.81
N GLY A 118 19.46 12.17 6.42
CA GLY A 118 19.28 13.01 7.59
C GLY A 118 18.90 12.24 8.86
N SER A 119 18.11 12.88 9.72
CA SER A 119 17.83 12.36 11.07
C SER A 119 17.01 11.06 11.06
N ARG A 120 16.08 10.94 10.11
CA ARG A 120 15.19 9.78 9.95
C ARG A 120 15.90 8.56 9.38
N ALA A 121 16.91 8.75 8.53
CA ALA A 121 17.73 7.65 8.03
C ALA A 121 18.77 7.14 9.05
N LYS A 122 19.08 7.94 10.08
CA LYS A 122 20.02 7.61 11.17
C LYS A 122 19.35 7.10 12.44
N ASP A 123 18.03 7.02 12.46
CA ASP A 123 17.24 6.68 13.65
C ASP A 123 17.47 7.65 14.83
N THR A 124 17.88 8.90 14.55
CA THR A 124 18.10 9.97 15.55
C THR A 124 17.06 11.09 15.47
N PHE A 125 15.91 10.81 14.85
CA PHE A 125 14.83 11.77 14.66
C PHE A 125 14.06 12.03 15.96
N ARG A 126 13.33 13.14 16.00
CA ARG A 126 12.38 13.50 17.06
C ARG A 126 10.96 13.55 16.48
N PRO A 127 9.91 13.55 17.33
CA PRO A 127 8.56 13.86 16.86
C PRO A 127 8.56 15.21 16.11
N GLY A 128 8.08 15.22 14.87
CA GLY A 128 8.05 16.41 14.02
C GLY A 128 9.35 16.72 13.25
N SER A 129 10.37 15.86 13.29
CA SER A 129 11.55 16.02 12.44
C SER A 129 11.19 16.11 10.95
N ASP A 130 11.95 16.92 10.21
CA ASP A 130 11.82 17.08 8.77
C ASP A 130 12.02 15.73 8.03
N ILE A 131 11.49 15.65 6.82
CA ILE A 131 11.65 14.52 5.90
C ILE A 131 12.64 14.95 4.82
N ASP A 132 13.92 14.60 5.02
CA ASP A 132 15.01 14.90 4.11
C ASP A 132 15.07 13.87 2.97
N LEU A 133 14.73 14.27 1.74
CA LEU A 133 14.73 13.38 0.57
C LEU A 133 15.62 13.90 -0.54
N THR A 134 16.41 13.01 -1.13
CA THR A 134 17.17 13.28 -2.34
C THR A 134 16.57 12.53 -3.52
N LEU A 135 16.13 13.29 -4.51
CA LEU A 135 15.50 12.81 -5.74
C LEU A 135 16.57 12.45 -6.77
N LYS A 136 16.43 11.28 -7.40
CA LYS A 136 17.26 10.76 -8.47
C LYS A 136 16.38 10.41 -9.65
N GLY A 137 16.74 10.87 -10.83
CA GLY A 137 15.99 10.63 -12.06
C GLY A 137 16.17 11.77 -13.07
N GLU A 138 15.57 11.60 -14.23
CA GLU A 138 15.51 12.60 -15.30
C GLU A 138 14.17 13.33 -15.19
N LEU A 139 14.13 14.29 -14.26
CA LEU A 139 12.96 15.14 -14.01
C LEU A 139 13.02 16.38 -14.90
N SER A 140 11.92 16.70 -15.56
CA SER A 140 11.72 17.98 -16.21
C SER A 140 11.55 19.11 -15.18
N ASP A 141 11.79 20.36 -15.58
CA ASP A 141 11.62 21.53 -14.70
C ASP A 141 10.19 21.64 -14.14
N GLN A 142 9.18 21.25 -14.94
CA GLN A 142 7.79 21.22 -14.49
C GLN A 142 7.54 20.13 -13.45
N GLU A 143 8.09 18.93 -13.63
CA GLU A 143 7.98 17.85 -12.64
C GLU A 143 8.68 18.24 -11.34
N LEU A 144 9.86 18.87 -11.42
CA LEU A 144 10.57 19.39 -10.25
C LEU A 144 9.72 20.41 -9.51
N LEU A 145 9.19 21.42 -10.21
CA LEU A 145 8.36 22.46 -9.61
C LEU A 145 7.15 21.87 -8.87
N ASN A 146 6.47 20.90 -9.48
CA ASN A 146 5.33 20.23 -8.87
C ASN A 146 5.76 19.35 -7.69
N LEU A 147 6.87 18.61 -7.80
CA LEU A 147 7.41 17.77 -6.71
C LEU A 147 7.76 18.58 -5.47
N TYR A 148 8.12 19.85 -5.60
CA TYR A 148 8.34 20.74 -4.47
C TYR A 148 7.05 21.19 -3.76
N GLY A 149 5.87 21.08 -4.38
CA GLY A 149 4.58 21.50 -3.80
C GLY A 149 3.64 20.34 -3.46
N ASP A 150 3.52 19.34 -4.32
CA ASP A 150 2.57 18.22 -4.16
C ASP A 150 2.70 17.45 -2.84
N PRO A 151 3.91 17.25 -2.24
CA PRO A 151 4.02 16.62 -0.92
C PRO A 151 3.42 17.46 0.21
N ASP A 152 3.44 18.80 0.12
CA ASP A 152 2.86 19.69 1.13
C ASP A 152 1.32 19.61 1.14
N ASP A 153 0.71 19.29 0.00
CA ASP A 153 -0.74 19.06 -0.12
C ASP A 153 -1.21 17.78 0.61
N LEU A 154 -0.28 16.92 1.08
CA LEU A 154 -0.62 15.75 1.89
C LEU A 154 -1.07 16.10 3.32
N LEU A 155 -0.94 17.38 3.73
CA LEU A 155 -1.32 17.87 5.06
C LEU A 155 -0.70 17.06 6.21
N LEU A 156 0.49 16.51 5.98
CA LEU A 156 1.25 15.78 6.98
C LEU A 156 1.87 16.76 7.98
N PRO A 157 2.04 16.38 9.26
CA PRO A 157 2.62 17.24 10.29
C PRO A 157 4.16 17.35 10.19
N TYR A 158 4.73 17.08 9.01
CA TYR A 158 6.15 17.04 8.76
C TYR A 158 6.48 18.00 7.62
N LYS A 159 7.63 18.67 7.74
CA LYS A 159 8.16 19.47 6.64
C LYS A 159 8.98 18.60 5.71
N PHE A 160 8.85 18.83 4.41
CA PHE A 160 9.69 18.17 3.40
C PHE A 160 10.91 19.04 3.06
N ASP A 161 12.09 18.41 3.02
CA ASP A 161 13.31 19.02 2.47
C ASP A 161 13.77 18.17 1.26
N LEU A 162 13.46 18.66 0.05
CA LEU A 162 13.74 17.97 -1.20
C LEU A 162 15.00 18.53 -1.87
N SER A 163 15.89 17.62 -2.24
CA SER A 163 17.12 17.93 -2.97
C SER A 163 17.22 17.11 -4.25
N LEU A 164 17.83 17.66 -5.30
CA LEU A 164 18.05 16.95 -6.55
C LEU A 164 19.50 16.43 -6.62
N TYR A 165 19.68 15.11 -6.72
CA TYR A 165 21.00 14.46 -6.63
C TYR A 165 22.03 15.05 -7.60
N ARG A 166 21.64 15.29 -8.86
CA ARG A 166 22.53 15.84 -9.90
C ARG A 166 22.98 17.29 -9.65
N GLN A 167 22.32 18.00 -8.75
CA GLN A 167 22.67 19.38 -8.36
C GLN A 167 23.47 19.44 -7.06
N LEU A 168 23.63 18.31 -6.35
CA LEU A 168 24.42 18.26 -5.13
C LEU A 168 25.92 18.36 -5.47
N GLY A 169 26.46 19.57 -5.38
CA GLY A 169 27.88 19.84 -5.61
C GLY A 169 28.76 19.66 -4.37
N ASN A 170 28.20 19.32 -3.20
CA ASN A 170 28.94 19.16 -1.96
C ASN A 170 29.35 17.69 -1.75
N PRO A 171 30.64 17.33 -1.87
CA PRO A 171 31.10 15.95 -1.75
C PRO A 171 30.78 15.32 -0.38
N GLY A 172 30.84 16.10 0.70
CA GLY A 172 30.54 15.59 2.04
C GLY A 172 29.07 15.22 2.23
N LEU A 173 28.16 15.95 1.57
CA LEU A 173 26.73 15.62 1.58
C LEU A 173 26.44 14.39 0.72
N LEU A 174 27.10 14.27 -0.44
CA LEU A 174 26.99 13.07 -1.29
C LEU A 174 27.46 11.82 -0.55
N GLU A 175 28.66 11.84 0.03
CA GLU A 175 29.19 10.73 0.84
C GLU A 175 28.25 10.39 2.00
N HIS A 176 27.64 11.42 2.59
CA HIS A 176 26.67 11.22 3.65
C HIS A 176 25.43 10.45 3.18
N ILE A 177 24.82 10.89 2.08
CA ILE A 177 23.64 10.25 1.47
C ILE A 177 23.99 8.83 1.01
N GLU A 178 25.17 8.61 0.45
CA GLU A 178 25.61 7.28 0.05
C GLU A 178 25.82 6.34 1.24
N ARG A 179 26.36 6.87 2.35
CA ARG A 179 26.68 6.07 3.53
C ARG A 179 25.47 5.73 4.40
N VAL A 180 24.55 6.67 4.60
CA VAL A 180 23.40 6.47 5.52
C VAL A 180 22.04 6.52 4.82
N GLY A 181 22.00 6.94 3.56
CA GLY A 181 20.74 7.09 2.84
C GLY A 181 20.02 5.76 2.68
N ARG A 182 18.71 5.78 2.91
CA ARG A 182 17.83 4.64 2.73
C ARG A 182 16.91 4.92 1.56
N VAL A 183 16.75 3.95 0.65
CA VAL A 183 15.82 4.10 -0.47
C VAL A 183 14.42 4.25 0.08
N PHE A 184 13.82 5.42 -0.14
CA PHE A 184 12.46 5.75 0.30
C PHE A 184 11.41 5.34 -0.73
N TYR A 185 11.72 5.59 -2.00
CA TYR A 185 10.90 5.25 -3.15
C TYR A 185 11.81 4.82 -4.30
N GLY A 186 11.40 3.82 -5.07
CA GLY A 186 12.07 3.39 -6.29
C GLY A 186 11.03 3.08 -7.37
N LYS A 187 11.24 3.57 -8.58
CA LYS A 187 10.29 3.36 -9.68
C LYS A 187 10.15 1.87 -10.00
N GLY A 188 8.92 1.36 -9.93
CA GLY A 188 8.64 -0.07 -10.10
C GLY A 188 9.10 -0.94 -8.92
N GLN A 189 9.51 -0.33 -7.81
CA GLN A 189 9.71 -1.00 -6.52
C GLN A 189 8.54 -0.66 -5.61
N GLU A 190 8.08 -1.63 -4.83
CA GLU A 190 6.98 -1.38 -3.89
C GLU A 190 7.45 -0.53 -2.71
N CYS A 191 6.71 0.56 -2.47
CA CYS A 191 6.46 1.08 -1.13
C CYS A 191 5.27 0.30 -0.50
#